data_AF-A0A834ETJ6-F1
#
_entry.id   AF-A0A834ETJ6-F1
#
_cell.length_a   1.000
_cell.length_b   1.000
_cell.length_c   1.000
_cell.angle_alpha   90.00
_cell.angle_beta   90.00
_cell.angle_gamma   90.00
#
_symmetry.space_group_name_H-M   'P 1'
#
loop_
_entity.id
_entity.type
_entity.pdbx_description
1 polymer ?
#
loop_
_entity_poly.entity_id
_entity_poly.type
_entity_poly.pdbx_seq_one_letter_code
_entity_poly.pdbx_strand_id
1 'polypeptide(L)'
;MTKEETWNLWEQSKEFLRYKEVNKRRPRSLLEKLRWVTLGYHYNWDSKKYSADHYTPFPSDLAFLSEQVAAACGFQGFRAEAGILNYYRLDSTLGIHVDKSELDHSKPLLSFSFGQSAIFLLGGLKRDEAPTAMFMHSGDIMVMSGFSRLVNHAVPKVLPSSNGESLPCCLETPPPAVVPRDSVVECCSAEDWQVCASYLKTARVNMTVRQVLATDQDFPLEPTEESKRDITTEGFCHLDDENSQVKRARLNPDS
;
A
#
# COMPACT_ATOMS: atom_id res chain seq x y z
N MET A 1 16.74 5.11 -8.83
CA MET A 1 16.43 4.20 -9.94
C MET A 1 15.70 5.04 -10.98
N THR A 2 16.23 5.16 -12.19
CA THR A 2 15.61 6.00 -13.22
C THR A 2 14.48 5.25 -13.91
N LYS A 3 13.57 5.97 -14.58
CA LYS A 3 12.47 5.36 -15.36
C LYS A 3 13.02 4.39 -16.42
N GLU A 4 14.16 4.71 -17.02
CA GLU A 4 14.82 3.85 -18.02
C GLU A 4 15.33 2.53 -17.42
N GLU A 5 15.79 2.52 -16.16
CA GLU A 5 16.28 1.31 -15.49
C GLU A 5 15.14 0.31 -15.19
N THR A 6 13.90 0.78 -15.04
CA THR A 6 12.74 -0.07 -14.70
C THR A 6 11.95 -0.59 -15.90
N TRP A 7 12.12 0.01 -17.09
CA TRP A 7 11.34 -0.31 -18.29
C TRP A 7 11.35 -1.80 -18.66
N ASN A 8 12.43 -2.51 -18.30
CA ASN A 8 12.60 -3.90 -18.68
C ASN A 8 12.80 -4.88 -17.51
N LEU A 9 12.09 -4.67 -16.39
CA LEU A 9 12.14 -5.59 -15.24
C LEU A 9 11.83 -7.04 -15.65
N TRP A 10 10.85 -7.22 -16.55
CA TRP A 10 10.36 -8.53 -16.94
C TRP A 10 11.32 -9.29 -17.87
N GLU A 11 11.80 -8.69 -18.97
CA GLU A 11 12.75 -9.41 -19.85
C GLU A 11 14.10 -9.62 -19.15
N GLN A 12 14.54 -8.71 -18.28
CA GLN A 12 15.72 -8.96 -17.45
C GLN A 12 15.53 -10.23 -16.61
N SER A 13 14.33 -10.45 -16.08
CA SER A 13 14.02 -11.64 -15.27
C SER A 13 13.97 -12.92 -16.12
N LYS A 14 13.45 -12.85 -17.35
CA LYS A 14 13.49 -13.97 -18.32
C LYS A 14 14.92 -14.34 -18.70
N GLU A 15 15.74 -13.35 -19.03
CA GLU A 15 17.16 -13.56 -19.32
C GLU A 15 17.89 -14.19 -18.12
N PHE A 16 17.58 -13.72 -16.91
CA PHE A 16 18.15 -14.24 -15.67
C PHE A 16 17.86 -15.72 -15.41
N LEU A 17 16.74 -16.25 -15.91
CA LEU A 17 16.43 -17.68 -15.88
C LEU A 17 17.21 -18.47 -16.92
N ARG A 18 17.42 -17.89 -18.11
CA ARG A 18 18.17 -18.54 -19.21
C ARG A 18 19.65 -18.69 -18.83
N TYR A 19 20.22 -17.72 -18.13
CA TYR A 19 21.57 -17.80 -17.58
C TYR A 19 21.60 -18.60 -16.27
N LYS A 20 21.68 -19.94 -16.38
CA LYS A 20 21.97 -20.85 -15.25
C LYS A 20 23.42 -20.67 -14.76
N GLU A 21 23.73 -19.57 -14.10
CA GLU A 21 25.01 -19.45 -13.39
C GLU A 21 24.92 -20.19 -12.05
N VAL A 22 25.25 -21.48 -12.09
CA VAL A 22 25.45 -22.31 -10.90
C VAL A 22 26.77 -21.85 -10.24
N ASN A 23 26.70 -21.44 -8.97
CA ASN A 23 27.82 -21.16 -8.05
C ASN A 23 28.49 -19.76 -8.02
N LYS A 24 27.87 -18.67 -8.48
CA LYS A 24 28.36 -17.31 -8.14
C LYS A 24 27.35 -16.51 -7.31
N ARG A 25 27.87 -15.85 -6.27
CA ARG A 25 27.12 -14.88 -5.46
C ARG A 25 26.79 -13.68 -6.35
N ARG A 26 25.55 -13.60 -6.81
CA ARG A 26 25.10 -12.58 -7.77
C ARG A 26 24.33 -11.45 -7.10
N PRO A 27 24.33 -10.23 -7.67
CA PRO A 27 23.45 -9.16 -7.24
C PRO A 27 21.99 -9.55 -7.50
N ARG A 28 21.07 -9.00 -6.68
CA ARG A 28 19.64 -9.24 -6.85
C ARG A 28 19.11 -8.58 -8.13
N SER A 29 18.24 -9.29 -8.85
CA SER A 29 17.50 -8.76 -10.00
C SER A 29 16.54 -7.64 -9.57
N LEU A 30 15.99 -6.88 -10.52
CA LEU A 30 14.97 -5.87 -10.21
C LEU A 30 13.71 -6.48 -9.59
N LEU A 31 13.26 -7.65 -10.08
CA LEU A 31 12.13 -8.38 -9.50
C LEU A 31 12.41 -8.80 -8.06
N GLU A 32 13.62 -9.26 -7.74
CA GLU A 32 14.03 -9.62 -6.37
C GLU A 32 14.21 -8.41 -5.43
N LYS A 33 14.36 -7.21 -6.01
CA LYS A 33 14.44 -5.93 -5.28
C LYS A 33 13.08 -5.29 -5.06
N LEU A 34 12.03 -5.70 -5.79
CA LEU A 34 10.69 -5.15 -5.65
C LEU A 34 10.15 -5.41 -4.23
N ARG A 35 9.53 -4.38 -3.63
CA ARG A 35 9.03 -4.41 -2.25
C ARG A 35 7.57 -4.08 -2.16
N TRP A 36 7.14 -3.05 -2.88
CA TRP A 36 5.75 -2.63 -2.94
C TRP A 36 5.43 -1.97 -4.29
N VAL A 37 4.15 -1.99 -4.65
CA VAL A 37 3.57 -1.22 -5.76
C VAL A 37 2.24 -0.64 -5.27
N THR A 38 1.94 0.61 -5.63
CA THR A 38 0.65 1.25 -5.36
C THR A 38 -0.17 1.38 -6.66
N LEU A 39 -1.48 1.20 -6.56
CA LEU A 39 -2.44 1.24 -7.67
C LEU A 39 -3.59 2.19 -7.32
N GLY A 40 -4.23 2.81 -8.31
CA GLY A 40 -5.34 3.72 -8.05
C GLY A 40 -4.86 5.04 -7.44
N TYR A 41 -5.53 5.49 -6.38
CA TYR A 41 -5.01 6.57 -5.54
C TYR A 41 -3.74 6.08 -4.81
N HIS A 42 -2.62 6.74 -5.07
CA HIS A 42 -1.34 6.33 -4.53
C HIS A 42 -1.20 6.74 -3.06
N TYR A 43 -0.93 5.75 -2.20
CA TYR A 43 -0.62 6.01 -0.80
C TYR A 43 0.73 6.72 -0.68
N ASN A 44 0.74 7.90 -0.04
CA ASN A 44 1.97 8.62 0.26
C ASN A 44 2.52 8.15 1.61
N TRP A 45 3.70 7.52 1.59
CA TRP A 45 4.33 6.94 2.78
C TRP A 45 4.77 7.98 3.81
N ASP A 46 5.07 9.21 3.39
CA ASP A 46 5.52 10.29 4.27
C ASP A 46 4.33 10.98 4.93
N SER A 47 3.34 11.41 4.15
CA SER A 47 2.15 12.10 4.67
C SER A 47 1.10 11.16 5.26
N LYS A 48 1.19 9.86 4.94
CA LYS A 48 0.24 8.80 5.33
C LYS A 48 -1.19 9.04 4.89
N LYS A 49 -1.35 9.70 3.73
CA LYS A 49 -2.64 10.10 3.15
C LYS A 49 -2.72 9.71 1.68
N TYR A 50 -3.94 9.64 1.19
CA TYR A 50 -4.28 9.62 -0.24
C TYR A 50 -4.58 11.04 -0.73
N SER A 51 -4.40 11.30 -2.02
CA SER A 51 -4.79 12.55 -2.66
C SER A 51 -5.30 12.30 -4.08
N ALA A 52 -6.08 13.25 -4.61
CA ALA A 52 -6.51 13.22 -6.01
C ALA A 52 -5.34 13.42 -6.99
N ASP A 53 -4.30 14.16 -6.59
CA ASP A 53 -3.17 14.55 -7.46
C ASP A 53 -2.26 13.38 -7.87
N HIS A 54 -2.27 12.31 -7.08
CA HIS A 54 -1.48 11.11 -7.36
C HIS A 54 -2.41 9.92 -7.61
N TYR A 55 -2.85 9.80 -8.85
CA TYR A 55 -3.73 8.74 -9.31
C TYR A 55 -3.24 8.09 -10.60
N THR A 56 -3.35 6.77 -10.67
CA THR A 56 -3.32 6.01 -11.93
C THR A 56 -4.58 5.15 -12.03
N PRO A 57 -5.14 4.92 -13.24
CA PRO A 57 -6.31 4.07 -13.39
C PRO A 57 -6.12 2.72 -12.69
N PHE A 58 -7.06 2.37 -11.81
CA PHE A 58 -7.01 1.09 -11.11
C PHE A 58 -7.21 -0.07 -12.12
N PRO A 59 -6.40 -1.15 -12.07
CA PRO A 59 -6.55 -2.28 -13.00
C PRO A 59 -7.94 -2.92 -12.93
N SER A 60 -8.65 -2.95 -14.05
CA SER A 60 -10.07 -3.33 -14.09
C SER A 60 -10.33 -4.80 -13.75
N ASP A 61 -9.38 -5.67 -14.07
CA ASP A 61 -9.39 -7.09 -13.72
C ASP A 61 -9.33 -7.30 -12.20
N LEU A 62 -8.41 -6.61 -11.51
CA LEU A 62 -8.30 -6.64 -10.06
C LEU A 62 -9.48 -5.92 -9.39
N ALA A 63 -9.99 -4.85 -9.99
CA ALA A 63 -11.20 -4.18 -9.52
C ALA A 63 -12.38 -5.15 -9.53
N PHE A 64 -12.62 -5.80 -10.67
CA PHE A 64 -13.68 -6.78 -10.83
C PHE A 64 -13.58 -7.91 -9.81
N LEU A 65 -12.39 -8.53 -9.65
CA LEU A 65 -12.15 -9.56 -8.63
C LEU A 65 -12.51 -9.06 -7.22
N SER A 66 -12.06 -7.86 -6.87
CA SER A 66 -12.27 -7.28 -5.55
C SER A 66 -13.75 -6.98 -5.29
N GLU A 67 -14.45 -6.48 -6.29
CA GLU A 67 -15.90 -6.24 -6.25
C GLU A 67 -16.69 -7.54 -6.08
N GLN A 68 -16.31 -8.62 -6.78
CA GLN A 68 -16.96 -9.92 -6.62
C GLN A 68 -16.78 -10.48 -5.20
N VAL A 69 -15.57 -10.40 -4.66
CA VAL A 69 -15.28 -10.83 -3.28
C VAL A 69 -16.04 -9.99 -2.26
N ALA A 70 -16.03 -8.67 -2.41
CA ALA A 70 -16.74 -7.75 -1.53
C ALA A 70 -18.26 -8.02 -1.56
N ALA A 71 -18.84 -8.18 -2.75
CA ALA A 71 -20.26 -8.50 -2.93
C ALA A 71 -20.64 -9.84 -2.29
N ALA A 72 -19.81 -10.88 -2.47
CA ALA A 72 -20.02 -12.19 -1.85
C ALA A 72 -19.96 -12.12 -0.30
N CYS A 73 -19.22 -11.16 0.25
CA CYS A 73 -19.15 -10.89 1.69
C CYS A 73 -20.22 -9.89 2.19
N GLY A 74 -21.18 -9.50 1.35
CA GLY A 74 -22.28 -8.60 1.73
C GLY A 74 -21.97 -7.10 1.63
N PHE A 75 -20.92 -6.72 0.90
CA PHE A 75 -20.56 -5.33 0.65
C PHE A 75 -20.85 -4.94 -0.80
N GLN A 76 -22.13 -4.88 -1.17
CA GLN A 76 -22.53 -4.41 -2.48
C GLN A 76 -22.10 -2.95 -2.71
N GLY A 77 -21.69 -2.62 -3.93
CA GLY A 77 -21.25 -1.27 -4.29
C GLY A 77 -19.89 -0.87 -3.69
N PHE A 78 -19.07 -1.84 -3.26
CA PHE A 78 -17.65 -1.61 -3.03
C PHE A 78 -16.98 -1.13 -4.32
N ARG A 79 -16.06 -0.15 -4.21
CA ARG A 79 -15.26 0.35 -5.34
C ARG A 79 -13.78 0.15 -5.05
N ALA A 80 -13.07 -0.51 -5.96
CA ALA A 80 -11.62 -0.66 -5.87
C ALA A 80 -10.92 0.64 -6.31
N GLU A 81 -10.52 1.46 -5.34
CA GLU A 81 -10.01 2.81 -5.58
C GLU A 81 -8.52 2.95 -5.25
N ALA A 82 -8.00 2.16 -4.31
CA ALA A 82 -6.58 2.13 -3.98
C ALA A 82 -6.10 0.71 -3.70
N GLY A 83 -4.89 0.41 -4.18
CA GLY A 83 -4.26 -0.89 -4.04
C GLY A 83 -2.84 -0.77 -3.52
N ILE A 84 -2.44 -1.67 -2.62
CA ILE A 84 -1.04 -1.86 -2.22
C ILE A 84 -0.67 -3.32 -2.43
N LEU A 85 0.26 -3.55 -3.35
CA LEU A 85 0.89 -4.85 -3.57
C LEU A 85 2.15 -4.90 -2.72
N ASN A 86 2.31 -5.91 -1.87
CA ASN A 86 3.50 -6.13 -1.05
C ASN A 86 4.22 -7.40 -1.47
N TYR A 87 5.53 -7.31 -1.65
CA TYR A 87 6.41 -8.39 -2.11
C TYR A 87 7.35 -8.79 -0.98
N TYR A 88 7.12 -9.98 -0.42
CA TYR A 88 7.84 -10.49 0.74
C TYR A 88 8.81 -11.59 0.33
N ARG A 89 10.03 -11.52 0.86
CA ARG A 89 10.99 -12.62 0.90
C ARG A 89 10.82 -13.40 2.21
N LEU A 90 11.43 -14.57 2.34
CA LEU A 90 11.39 -15.40 3.57
C LEU A 90 11.88 -14.70 4.85
N ASP A 91 12.71 -13.66 4.70
CA ASP A 91 13.25 -12.82 5.77
C ASP A 91 12.46 -11.53 6.00
N SER A 92 11.40 -11.31 5.22
CA SER A 92 10.59 -10.10 5.31
C SER A 92 9.55 -10.21 6.43
N THR A 93 9.28 -9.09 7.07
CA THR A 93 8.28 -8.94 8.13
C THR A 93 7.45 -7.69 7.88
N LEU A 94 6.20 -7.68 8.33
CA LEU A 94 5.39 -6.48 8.45
C LEU A 94 5.12 -6.22 9.93
N GLY A 95 5.57 -5.08 10.43
CA GLY A 95 5.40 -4.70 11.84
C GLY A 95 3.94 -4.44 12.21
N ILE A 96 3.68 -4.36 13.50
CA ILE A 96 2.32 -4.09 14.02
C ILE A 96 1.88 -2.67 13.60
N HIS A 97 0.73 -2.59 12.92
CA HIS A 97 0.13 -1.35 12.44
C HIS A 97 -1.41 -1.47 12.37
N VAL A 98 -2.07 -0.34 12.06
CA VAL A 98 -3.52 -0.24 11.80
C VAL A 98 -3.68 0.55 10.50
N ASP A 99 -4.56 0.07 9.62
CA ASP A 99 -4.90 0.72 8.35
C ASP A 99 -6.05 1.71 8.57
N LYS A 100 -5.74 3.00 8.58
CA LYS A 100 -6.66 4.09 8.93
C LYS A 100 -6.58 5.31 8.02
N SER A 101 -5.93 5.17 6.87
CA SER A 101 -5.61 6.30 5.98
C SER A 101 -6.71 6.61 4.98
N GLU A 102 -7.64 5.67 4.79
CA GLU A 102 -8.88 5.84 4.05
C GLU A 102 -9.80 6.83 4.77
N LEU A 103 -10.65 7.55 4.01
CA LEU A 103 -11.60 8.51 4.59
C LEU A 103 -12.89 7.80 5.07
N ASP A 104 -13.29 6.72 4.40
CA ASP A 104 -14.44 5.90 4.79
C ASP A 104 -13.98 4.55 5.38
N HIS A 105 -14.15 4.38 6.70
CA HIS A 105 -13.82 3.12 7.40
C HIS A 105 -14.98 2.12 7.44
N SER A 106 -16.16 2.49 6.90
CA SER A 106 -17.30 1.56 6.80
C SER A 106 -17.08 0.49 5.73
N LYS A 107 -16.18 0.76 4.77
CA LYS A 107 -15.87 -0.14 3.65
C LYS A 107 -14.84 -1.21 4.04
N PRO A 108 -14.98 -2.42 3.49
CA PRO A 108 -14.05 -3.50 3.77
C PRO A 108 -12.66 -3.19 3.20
N LEU A 109 -11.66 -3.83 3.80
CA LEU A 109 -10.33 -3.97 3.24
C LEU A 109 -10.15 -5.43 2.85
N LEU A 110 -9.81 -5.65 1.57
CA LEU A 110 -9.61 -6.98 1.02
C LEU A 110 -8.12 -7.24 0.93
N SER A 111 -7.66 -8.41 1.37
CA SER A 111 -6.25 -8.80 1.39
C SER A 111 -6.10 -10.21 0.81
N PHE A 112 -5.44 -10.31 -0.34
CA PHE A 112 -5.21 -11.54 -1.08
C PHE A 112 -3.77 -12.01 -0.84
N SER A 113 -3.54 -13.33 -0.76
CA SER A 113 -2.22 -13.90 -0.49
C SER A 113 -1.85 -14.96 -1.53
N PHE A 114 -0.66 -14.88 -2.11
CA PHE A 114 -0.14 -15.87 -3.07
C PHE A 114 1.31 -16.25 -2.77
N GLY A 115 1.68 -17.50 -3.07
CA GLY A 115 3.03 -18.03 -2.87
C GLY A 115 3.24 -18.64 -1.48
N GLN A 116 4.40 -18.39 -0.88
CA GLN A 116 4.74 -18.99 0.41
C GLN A 116 3.77 -18.57 1.52
N SER A 117 3.50 -19.49 2.45
CA SER A 117 2.58 -19.23 3.56
C SER A 117 3.14 -18.20 4.52
N ALA A 118 2.27 -17.42 5.16
CA ALA A 118 2.66 -16.49 6.21
C ALA A 118 1.91 -16.74 7.52
N ILE A 119 2.52 -16.33 8.63
CA ILE A 119 1.82 -16.15 9.90
C ILE A 119 1.29 -14.72 9.91
N PHE A 120 -0.01 -14.58 10.12
CA PHE A 120 -0.69 -13.31 10.35
C PHE A 120 -1.11 -13.20 11.81
N LEU A 121 -0.92 -12.03 12.40
CA LEU A 121 -1.35 -11.72 13.76
C LEU A 121 -2.48 -10.70 13.71
N LEU A 122 -3.66 -11.06 14.22
CA LEU A 122 -4.81 -10.17 14.40
C LEU A 122 -4.93 -9.81 15.88
N GLY A 123 -4.60 -8.57 16.23
CA GLY A 123 -4.65 -8.02 17.58
C GLY A 123 -5.98 -7.34 17.91
N GLY A 124 -5.95 -6.49 18.91
CA GLY A 124 -7.06 -5.66 19.33
C GLY A 124 -6.95 -4.20 18.90
N LEU A 125 -7.85 -3.35 19.43
CA LEU A 125 -7.80 -1.90 19.21
C LEU A 125 -6.56 -1.28 19.85
N LYS A 126 -6.12 -1.82 20.98
CA LYS A 126 -4.85 -1.45 21.61
C LYS A 126 -3.73 -2.42 21.22
N ARG A 127 -2.51 -1.90 21.21
CA ARG A 127 -1.31 -2.63 20.75
C ARG A 127 -0.83 -3.69 21.75
N ASP A 128 -1.23 -3.57 23.01
CA ASP A 128 -0.90 -4.48 24.12
C ASP A 128 -1.87 -5.66 24.25
N GLU A 129 -2.98 -5.66 23.52
CA GLU A 129 -3.89 -6.81 23.44
C GLU A 129 -3.24 -7.97 22.69
N ALA A 130 -3.26 -9.16 23.30
CA ALA A 130 -2.63 -10.35 22.75
C ALA A 130 -3.28 -10.75 21.40
N PRO A 131 -2.52 -10.91 20.32
CA PRO A 131 -3.08 -11.22 19.01
C PRO A 131 -3.42 -12.71 18.86
N THR A 132 -4.42 -12.98 18.03
CA THR A 132 -4.67 -14.32 17.50
C THR A 132 -3.79 -14.56 16.27
N ALA A 133 -3.04 -15.66 16.27
CA ALA A 133 -2.22 -16.07 15.14
C ALA A 133 -3.03 -16.96 14.19
N MET A 134 -2.86 -16.76 12.89
CA MET A 134 -3.46 -17.59 11.83
C MET A 134 -2.52 -17.73 10.64
N PHE A 135 -2.68 -18.79 9.87
CA PHE A 135 -1.97 -18.96 8.60
C PHE A 135 -2.67 -18.18 7.49
N MET A 136 -1.87 -17.68 6.56
CA MET A 136 -2.30 -17.18 5.25
C MET A 136 -1.58 -18.01 4.19
N HIS A 137 -2.28 -18.97 3.60
CA HIS A 137 -1.81 -19.82 2.51
C HIS A 137 -1.97 -19.12 1.15
N SER A 138 -1.51 -19.77 0.09
CA SER A 138 -1.68 -19.27 -1.28
C SER A 138 -3.12 -19.47 -1.73
N GLY A 139 -3.77 -18.39 -2.15
CA GLY A 139 -5.19 -18.33 -2.52
C GLY A 139 -6.09 -17.81 -1.40
N ASP A 140 -5.60 -17.70 -0.17
CA ASP A 140 -6.41 -17.21 0.95
C ASP A 140 -6.72 -15.71 0.79
N ILE A 141 -7.95 -15.36 1.17
CA ILE A 141 -8.48 -13.99 1.13
C ILE A 141 -8.95 -13.62 2.52
N MET A 142 -8.46 -12.49 3.03
CA MET A 142 -8.93 -11.88 4.26
C MET A 142 -9.76 -10.64 3.92
N VAL A 143 -10.95 -10.54 4.52
CA VAL A 143 -11.80 -9.36 4.43
C VAL A 143 -11.93 -8.79 5.84
N MET A 144 -11.28 -7.65 6.08
CA MET A 144 -11.43 -6.90 7.32
C MET A 144 -12.56 -5.90 7.10
N SER A 145 -13.54 -5.84 7.99
CA SER A 145 -14.70 -4.94 7.92
C SER A 145 -15.22 -4.59 9.32
N GLY A 146 -15.98 -3.51 9.44
CA GLY A 146 -16.53 -3.06 10.72
C GLY A 146 -15.47 -2.92 11.81
N PHE A 147 -15.70 -3.54 12.98
CA PHE A 147 -14.77 -3.52 14.11
C PHE A 147 -13.35 -3.97 13.73
N SER A 148 -13.22 -5.00 12.89
CA SER A 148 -11.92 -5.56 12.51
C SER A 148 -11.09 -4.62 11.62
N ARG A 149 -11.65 -3.56 11.03
CA ARG A 149 -10.89 -2.60 10.19
C ARG A 149 -9.82 -1.85 10.95
N LEU A 150 -10.04 -1.64 12.25
CA LEU A 150 -9.25 -0.72 13.07
C LEU A 150 -8.44 -1.45 14.14
N VAL A 151 -8.26 -2.76 14.00
CA VAL A 151 -7.43 -3.54 14.93
C VAL A 151 -5.98 -3.59 14.46
N ASN A 152 -5.08 -3.68 15.43
CA ASN A 152 -3.66 -3.85 15.20
C ASN A 152 -3.39 -5.20 14.53
N HIS A 153 -2.53 -5.23 13.52
CA HIS A 153 -2.17 -6.48 12.87
C HIS A 153 -0.74 -6.46 12.33
N ALA A 154 -0.18 -7.65 12.10
CA ALA A 154 1.20 -7.84 11.68
C ALA A 154 1.39 -9.12 10.86
N VAL A 155 2.49 -9.18 10.12
CA VAL A 155 2.98 -10.40 9.45
C VAL A 155 4.39 -10.68 9.96
N PRO A 156 4.56 -11.38 11.10
CA PRO A 156 5.88 -11.61 11.69
C PRO A 156 6.76 -12.56 10.88
N LYS A 157 6.18 -13.44 10.05
CA LYS A 157 6.95 -14.47 9.37
C LYS A 157 6.32 -14.93 8.07
N VAL A 158 7.14 -15.01 7.01
CA VAL A 158 6.90 -15.85 5.84
C VAL A 158 7.63 -17.17 6.05
N LEU A 159 6.91 -18.27 5.87
CA LEU A 159 7.38 -19.63 6.13
C LEU A 159 7.98 -20.21 4.84
N PRO A 160 9.15 -20.87 4.90
CA PRO A 160 9.65 -21.64 3.76
C PRO A 160 8.73 -22.84 3.49
N SER A 161 8.78 -23.38 2.27
CA SER A 161 8.09 -24.64 1.97
C SER A 161 8.71 -25.79 2.77
N SER A 162 7.89 -26.77 3.16
CA SER A 162 8.33 -27.92 3.97
C SER A 162 9.38 -28.79 3.25
N ASN A 163 9.38 -28.80 1.92
CA ASN A 163 10.26 -29.60 1.08
C ASN A 163 11.37 -28.77 0.41
N GLY A 164 11.73 -27.62 0.98
CA GLY A 164 12.77 -26.73 0.43
C GLY A 164 12.22 -25.63 -0.47
N GLU A 165 12.75 -25.46 -1.68
CA GLU A 165 12.31 -24.45 -2.65
C GLU A 165 11.22 -25.01 -3.59
N SER A 166 10.05 -25.31 -3.02
CA SER A 166 8.87 -25.80 -3.74
C SER A 166 7.70 -24.81 -3.68
N LEU A 167 6.81 -24.91 -4.69
CA LEU A 167 5.56 -24.17 -4.71
C LEU A 167 4.51 -24.87 -3.83
N PRO A 168 3.52 -24.13 -3.30
CA PRO A 168 2.28 -24.72 -2.80
C PRO A 168 1.56 -25.52 -3.89
N CYS A 169 0.98 -26.68 -3.53
CA CYS A 169 0.29 -27.55 -4.49
C CYS A 169 -0.81 -26.86 -5.31
N CYS A 170 -1.53 -25.88 -4.73
CA CYS A 170 -2.56 -25.13 -5.44
C CYS A 170 -2.02 -24.30 -6.62
N LEU A 171 -0.73 -23.98 -6.64
CA LEU A 171 -0.05 -23.27 -7.72
C LEU A 171 0.58 -24.22 -8.75
N GLU A 172 0.62 -25.54 -8.51
CA GLU A 172 1.12 -26.52 -9.48
C GLU A 172 0.04 -26.96 -10.47
N THR A 173 -1.24 -26.70 -10.14
CA THR A 173 -2.37 -26.98 -11.02
C THR A 173 -2.29 -26.08 -12.26
N PRO A 174 -2.24 -26.65 -13.49
CA PRO A 174 -2.24 -25.84 -14.69
C PRO A 174 -3.57 -25.07 -14.84
N PRO A 175 -3.55 -23.87 -15.46
CA PRO A 175 -4.77 -23.15 -15.75
C PRO A 175 -5.69 -23.98 -16.68
N PRO A 176 -7.01 -23.70 -16.69
CA PRO A 176 -7.95 -24.40 -17.57
C PRO A 176 -7.52 -24.30 -19.04
N ALA A 177 -7.63 -25.42 -19.77
CA ALA A 177 -7.28 -25.46 -21.20
C ALA A 177 -8.17 -24.56 -22.07
N VAL A 178 -9.38 -24.25 -21.58
CA VAL A 178 -10.33 -23.34 -22.23
C VAL A 178 -10.74 -22.30 -21.21
N VAL A 179 -10.39 -21.06 -21.50
CA VAL A 179 -10.82 -19.89 -20.73
C VAL A 179 -12.08 -19.32 -21.40
N PRO A 180 -13.15 -18.99 -20.65
CA PRO A 180 -14.34 -18.36 -21.21
C PRO A 180 -14.02 -17.06 -21.97
N ARG A 181 -14.76 -16.74 -23.03
CA ARG A 181 -14.52 -15.53 -23.84
C ARG A 181 -14.61 -14.23 -23.03
N ASP A 182 -15.47 -14.20 -22.03
CA ASP A 182 -15.70 -13.02 -21.17
C ASP A 182 -14.90 -13.09 -19.86
N SER A 183 -13.85 -13.94 -19.81
CA SER A 183 -12.98 -14.08 -18.65
C SER A 183 -12.04 -12.89 -18.52
N VAL A 184 -11.87 -12.41 -17.29
CA VAL A 184 -10.81 -11.46 -16.91
C VAL A 184 -9.46 -12.15 -16.70
N VAL A 185 -9.44 -13.48 -16.56
CA VAL A 185 -8.19 -14.26 -16.47
C VAL A 185 -7.69 -14.56 -17.87
N GLU A 186 -6.42 -14.25 -18.14
CA GLU A 186 -5.75 -14.52 -19.42
C GLU A 186 -4.80 -15.73 -19.33
N CYS A 187 -4.46 -16.32 -20.48
CA CYS A 187 -3.49 -17.39 -20.55
C CYS A 187 -2.07 -16.87 -20.25
N CYS A 188 -1.38 -17.52 -19.30
CA CYS A 188 0.02 -17.23 -19.01
C CYS A 188 0.94 -18.08 -19.90
N SER A 189 1.94 -17.45 -20.54
CA SER A 189 2.93 -18.19 -21.31
C SER A 189 3.79 -19.07 -20.40
N ALA A 190 4.32 -20.18 -20.94
CA ALA A 190 5.20 -21.06 -20.16
C ALA A 190 6.47 -20.35 -19.67
N GLU A 191 6.98 -19.39 -20.45
CA GLU A 191 8.15 -18.59 -20.07
C GLU A 191 7.83 -17.64 -18.91
N ASP A 192 6.71 -16.92 -18.99
CA ASP A 192 6.28 -16.03 -17.91
C ASP A 192 5.99 -16.81 -16.63
N TRP A 193 5.31 -17.96 -16.75
CA TRP A 193 5.06 -18.84 -15.62
C TRP A 193 6.34 -19.34 -14.96
N GLN A 194 7.39 -19.65 -15.74
CA GLN A 194 8.68 -20.08 -15.19
C GLN A 194 9.32 -18.98 -14.33
N VAL A 195 9.18 -17.70 -14.70
CA VAL A 195 9.61 -16.55 -13.88
C VAL A 195 8.81 -16.49 -12.58
N CYS A 196 7.49 -16.52 -12.68
CA CYS A 196 6.59 -16.51 -11.52
C CYS A 196 6.88 -17.66 -10.55
N ALA A 197 6.95 -18.90 -11.08
CA ALA A 197 7.21 -20.11 -10.33
C ALA A 197 8.57 -20.06 -9.62
N SER A 198 9.62 -19.61 -10.32
CA SER A 198 10.95 -19.48 -9.72
C SER A 198 10.96 -18.45 -8.59
N TYR A 199 10.24 -17.34 -8.76
CA TYR A 199 10.15 -16.29 -7.74
C TYR A 199 9.35 -16.75 -6.50
N LEU A 200 8.18 -17.34 -6.70
CA LEU A 200 7.24 -17.73 -5.63
C LEU A 200 7.73 -18.91 -4.77
N LYS A 201 8.77 -19.63 -5.18
CA LYS A 201 9.43 -20.65 -4.33
C LYS A 201 10.02 -20.09 -3.04
N THR A 202 10.38 -18.80 -3.02
CA THR A 202 10.98 -18.13 -1.85
C THR A 202 10.31 -16.79 -1.52
N ALA A 203 9.14 -16.54 -2.10
CA ALA A 203 8.44 -15.29 -1.97
C ALA A 203 6.95 -15.47 -1.67
N ARG A 204 6.37 -14.45 -1.05
CA ARG A 204 4.93 -14.26 -0.89
C ARG A 204 4.54 -12.92 -1.49
N VAL A 205 3.46 -12.91 -2.27
CA VAL A 205 2.84 -11.69 -2.78
C VAL A 205 1.54 -11.47 -2.03
N ASN A 206 1.30 -10.24 -1.60
CA ASN A 206 0.05 -9.83 -0.99
C ASN A 206 -0.53 -8.65 -1.77
N MET A 207 -1.84 -8.66 -1.98
CA MET A 207 -2.54 -7.55 -2.62
C MET A 207 -3.58 -7.04 -1.63
N THR A 208 -3.53 -5.77 -1.29
CA THR A 208 -4.54 -5.13 -0.45
C THR A 208 -5.33 -4.14 -1.28
N VAL A 209 -6.66 -4.25 -1.29
CA VAL A 209 -7.56 -3.39 -2.06
C VAL A 209 -8.55 -2.68 -1.12
N ARG A 210 -8.75 -1.39 -1.39
CA ARG A 210 -9.47 -0.45 -0.53
C ARG A 210 -10.38 0.44 -1.35
N GLN A 211 -11.47 0.86 -0.73
CA GLN A 211 -12.21 2.04 -1.10
C GLN A 211 -11.70 3.20 -0.24
N VAL A 212 -11.33 4.33 -0.85
CA VAL A 212 -10.73 5.48 -0.16
C VAL A 212 -11.79 6.52 0.19
N LEU A 213 -12.71 6.77 -0.75
CA LEU A 213 -13.76 7.78 -0.66
C LEU A 213 -15.11 7.13 -0.38
N ALA A 214 -15.96 7.81 0.40
CA ALA A 214 -17.38 7.43 0.45
C ALA A 214 -18.04 7.62 -0.93
N THR A 215 -19.21 7.01 -1.15
CA THR A 215 -19.84 6.95 -2.48
C THR A 215 -20.02 8.33 -3.14
N ASP A 216 -20.33 9.34 -2.35
CA ASP A 216 -20.62 10.73 -2.79
C ASP A 216 -19.61 11.75 -2.22
N GLN A 217 -18.39 11.30 -1.90
CA GLN A 217 -17.36 12.14 -1.33
C GLN A 217 -16.20 12.34 -2.32
N ASP A 218 -15.73 13.58 -2.44
CA ASP A 218 -14.49 13.93 -3.11
C ASP A 218 -13.38 14.23 -2.10
N PHE A 219 -12.13 14.24 -2.57
CA PHE A 219 -11.02 14.73 -1.76
C PHE A 219 -11.25 16.22 -1.40
N PRO A 220 -11.02 16.62 -0.13
CA PRO A 220 -11.10 18.03 0.24
C PRO A 220 -10.17 18.87 -0.62
N LEU A 221 -10.66 20.00 -1.13
CA LEU A 221 -9.82 21.00 -1.79
C LEU A 221 -8.84 21.53 -0.74
N GLU A 222 -7.54 21.50 -1.03
CA GLU A 222 -6.57 22.20 -0.17
C GLU A 222 -6.92 23.69 -0.17
N PRO A 223 -6.85 24.39 0.98
CA PRO A 223 -7.03 25.83 0.99
C PRO A 223 -5.95 26.43 0.10
N THR A 224 -6.34 27.05 -1.01
CA THR A 224 -5.45 27.99 -1.70
C THR A 224 -5.07 29.04 -0.67
N GLU A 225 -3.78 29.10 -0.30
CA GLU A 225 -3.27 30.27 0.39
C GLU A 225 -3.61 31.49 -0.48
N GLU A 226 -4.61 32.25 -0.07
CA GLU A 226 -4.82 33.59 -0.59
C GLU A 226 -3.52 34.32 -0.31
N SER A 227 -2.74 34.59 -1.36
CA SER A 227 -1.63 35.52 -1.26
C SER A 227 -2.21 36.80 -0.65
N LYS A 228 -1.76 37.12 0.57
CA LYS A 228 -1.99 38.44 1.15
C LYS A 228 -1.51 39.43 0.10
N ARG A 229 -2.45 40.04 -0.62
CA ARG A 229 -2.15 41.24 -1.39
C ARG A 229 -1.70 42.25 -0.36
N ASP A 230 -0.41 42.57 -0.40
CA ASP A 230 0.11 43.77 0.23
C ASP A 230 -0.69 44.95 -0.29
N ILE A 231 -1.62 45.44 0.53
CA ILE A 231 -2.13 46.80 0.39
C ILE A 231 -1.06 47.69 0.99
N THR A 232 -0.06 48.02 0.17
CA THR A 232 0.81 49.17 0.43
C THR A 232 -0.03 50.42 0.31
N THR A 233 -0.47 50.96 1.45
CA THR A 233 -0.91 52.35 1.57
C THR A 233 0.29 53.27 1.37
N GLU A 234 0.42 53.86 0.19
CA GLU A 234 1.20 55.09 -0.01
C GLU A 234 0.31 56.32 0.21
N GLY A 235 0.77 57.23 1.07
CA GLY A 235 0.71 58.66 0.75
C GLY A 235 -0.02 59.61 1.70
N PHE A 236 0.78 60.25 2.59
CA PHE A 236 0.66 61.64 3.13
C PHE A 236 -0.52 61.99 4.08
N CYS A 237 -0.37 62.76 5.17
CA CYS A 237 0.44 63.96 5.41
C CYS A 237 0.91 64.11 6.89
N HIS A 238 2.05 64.79 7.06
CA HIS A 238 2.61 65.36 8.30
C HIS A 238 1.67 66.35 9.02
N LEU A 239 1.84 66.50 10.34
CA LEU A 239 2.06 67.78 11.04
C LEU A 239 2.53 67.54 12.50
N ASP A 240 3.39 68.45 12.94
CA ASP A 240 4.25 68.47 14.13
C ASP A 240 3.52 68.58 15.49
N ASP A 241 4.16 68.19 16.61
CA ASP A 241 4.81 69.15 17.52
C ASP A 241 5.38 68.54 18.83
N GLU A 242 6.61 68.99 19.11
CA GLU A 242 7.26 69.33 20.38
C GLU A 242 7.01 68.62 21.75
N ASN A 243 8.13 68.10 22.27
CA ASN A 243 8.77 68.50 23.55
C ASN A 243 8.16 68.04 24.89
N SER A 244 8.83 67.11 25.58
CA SER A 244 9.26 67.28 26.99
C SER A 244 10.01 66.06 27.54
N GLN A 245 11.24 66.30 28.01
CA GLN A 245 11.96 65.43 28.94
C GLN A 245 11.29 65.50 30.34
N VAL A 246 11.43 64.44 31.17
CA VAL A 246 11.96 64.49 32.56
C VAL A 246 11.78 63.16 33.31
N LYS A 247 12.94 62.59 33.70
CA LYS A 247 13.37 61.91 34.96
C LYS A 247 12.54 60.82 35.68
N ARG A 248 13.24 59.67 35.87
CA ARG A 248 13.47 58.85 37.10
C ARG A 248 12.36 58.74 38.16
N ALA A 249 12.06 57.50 38.58
CA ALA A 249 12.66 56.86 39.77
C ALA A 249 12.18 55.40 39.96
N ARG A 250 13.12 54.50 40.29
CA ARG A 250 12.87 53.23 41.00
C ARG A 250 12.59 53.56 42.47
N LEU A 251 11.69 52.82 43.13
CA LEU A 251 11.75 52.48 44.57
C LEU A 251 10.79 51.30 44.83
N ASN A 252 11.37 50.17 45.24
CA ASN A 252 10.77 49.20 46.18
C ASN A 252 11.10 49.73 47.60
N PRO A 253 10.30 49.46 48.67
CA PRO A 253 10.33 48.13 49.31
C PRO A 253 9.05 47.67 50.07
N ASP A 254 9.12 46.41 50.52
CA ASP A 254 8.44 45.73 51.63
C ASP A 254 6.95 45.33 51.57
N SER A 255 6.69 44.05 51.24
CA SER A 255 6.13 43.01 52.14
C SER A 255 6.06 41.66 51.42
#